data_AF-A0A836WIS0-F1
#
_entry.id   AF-A0A836WIS0-F1
#
_cell.length_a   1.000
_cell.length_b   1.000
_cell.length_c   1.000
_cell.angle_alpha   90.00
_cell.angle_beta   90.00
_cell.angle_gamma   90.00
#
_symmetry.space_group_name_H-M   'P 1'
#
loop_
_entity.id
_entity.type
_entity.pdbx_description
1 polymer ?
#
loop_
_entity_poly.entity_id
_entity_poly.type
_entity_poly.pdbx_seq_one_letter_code
_entity_poly.pdbx_strand_id
1 'polypeptide(L)'
;MDWPDYFPKNCPPQNARRDNLTVYRLVDNDPPCQNDFIPNKLLYPHINYTGETLCLVCGISVDKTLEGIKRTRKRFRVLRNKKIAVGTLKPNDGFILETGGGTHVTWWVQTKTPHISFKVVNEDAK
;
A
#
# COMPACT_ATOMS: atom_id res chain seq x y z
N MET A 1 3.76 4.86 -20.66
CA MET A 1 3.96 4.29 -19.30
C MET A 1 2.64 3.64 -19.01
N ASP A 2 2.58 2.34 -19.19
CA ASP A 2 1.29 1.69 -19.40
C ASP A 2 0.94 0.99 -18.09
N TRP A 3 -0.01 1.58 -17.36
CA TRP A 3 -0.65 0.93 -16.24
C TRP A 3 -1.55 -0.19 -16.75
N PRO A 4 -1.78 -1.26 -15.96
CA PRO A 4 -2.68 -2.32 -16.35
C PRO A 4 -4.08 -1.82 -16.74
N ASP A 5 -4.74 -2.48 -17.68
CA ASP A 5 -6.04 -2.08 -18.24
C ASP A 5 -7.17 -1.89 -17.21
N TYR A 6 -7.03 -2.46 -16.00
CA TYR A 6 -7.99 -2.28 -14.92
C TYR A 6 -7.90 -0.91 -14.23
N PHE A 7 -6.84 -0.13 -14.47
CA PHE A 7 -6.71 1.22 -13.96
C PHE A 7 -7.68 2.15 -14.72
N PRO A 8 -8.45 2.99 -14.03
CA PRO A 8 -9.27 3.98 -14.71
C PRO A 8 -8.40 5.05 -15.38
N LYS A 9 -8.98 5.80 -16.32
CA LYS A 9 -8.34 6.99 -16.90
C LYS A 9 -7.88 7.94 -15.78
N ASN A 10 -6.71 8.55 -15.97
CA ASN A 10 -6.07 9.45 -14.99
C ASN A 10 -5.73 8.81 -13.64
N CYS A 11 -5.44 7.50 -13.63
CA CYS A 11 -4.91 6.79 -12.48
C CYS A 11 -3.52 6.22 -12.79
N PRO A 12 -2.50 6.45 -11.94
CA PRO A 12 -2.49 7.31 -10.75
C PRO A 12 -2.85 8.78 -11.06
N PRO A 13 -3.31 9.56 -10.06
CA PRO A 13 -3.63 10.96 -10.23
C PRO A 13 -2.41 11.77 -10.69
N GLN A 14 -2.64 12.87 -11.43
CA GLN A 14 -1.55 13.70 -11.98
C GLN A 14 -0.62 14.29 -10.90
N ASN A 15 -1.14 14.53 -9.70
CA ASN A 15 -0.36 15.01 -8.55
C ASN A 15 0.33 13.89 -7.74
N ALA A 16 0.16 12.63 -8.13
CA ALA A 16 0.95 11.54 -7.57
C ALA A 16 2.41 11.70 -8.01
N ARG A 17 3.34 11.39 -7.11
CA ARG A 17 4.77 11.60 -7.33
C ARG A 17 5.56 10.32 -7.15
N ARG A 18 6.79 10.34 -7.64
CA ARG A 18 7.80 9.31 -7.39
C ARG A 18 8.79 9.87 -6.40
N ASP A 19 9.09 9.12 -5.34
CA ASP A 19 9.85 9.65 -4.20
C ASP A 19 10.63 8.53 -3.49
N ASN A 20 11.63 8.90 -2.69
CA ASN A 20 12.26 8.00 -1.74
C ASN A 20 11.55 8.13 -0.39
N LEU A 21 10.82 7.10 0.03
CA LEU A 21 9.99 7.18 1.23
C LEU A 21 10.00 5.88 2.02
N THR A 22 10.35 5.96 3.30
CA THR A 22 10.16 4.85 4.23
C THR A 22 8.69 4.75 4.61
N VAL A 23 8.12 3.56 4.42
CA VAL A 23 6.71 3.28 4.65
C VAL A 23 6.52 1.99 5.44
N TYR A 24 5.34 1.87 6.03
CA TYR A 24 4.89 0.73 6.80
C TYR A 24 3.64 0.15 6.16
N ARG A 25 3.57 -1.18 6.10
CA ARG A 25 2.46 -1.92 5.48
C ARG A 25 1.99 -3.03 6.41
N LEU A 26 0.68 -3.30 6.39
CA LEU A 26 0.12 -4.49 7.01
C LEU A 26 0.22 -5.69 6.08
N VAL A 27 0.78 -6.79 6.56
CA VAL A 27 1.06 -8.01 5.80
C VAL A 27 0.57 -9.24 6.58
N ASP A 28 0.30 -10.34 5.88
CA ASP A 28 -0.03 -11.63 6.49
C ASP A 28 1.22 -12.45 6.81
N ASN A 29 2.23 -12.38 5.95
CA ASN A 29 3.37 -13.27 5.97
C ASN A 29 4.59 -12.67 6.68
N ASP A 30 5.45 -13.56 7.20
CA ASP A 30 6.79 -13.23 7.69
C ASP A 30 7.77 -14.33 7.23
N PRO A 31 8.66 -14.07 6.25
CA PRO A 31 8.85 -12.78 5.57
C PRO A 31 7.66 -12.40 4.67
N PRO A 32 7.46 -11.10 4.35
CA PRO A 32 6.43 -10.67 3.40
C PRO A 32 6.59 -11.36 2.04
N CYS A 33 5.49 -11.70 1.39
CA CYS A 33 5.48 -12.30 0.06
C CYS A 33 4.69 -11.46 -0.95
N GLN A 34 4.74 -11.83 -2.23
CA GLN A 34 4.06 -11.11 -3.31
C GLN A 34 2.56 -10.89 -3.04
N ASN A 35 1.89 -11.88 -2.43
CA ASN A 35 0.46 -11.82 -2.15
C ASN A 35 0.10 -10.72 -1.13
N ASP A 36 1.06 -10.30 -0.30
CA ASP A 36 0.85 -9.19 0.64
C ASP A 36 0.74 -7.84 -0.07
N PHE A 37 1.06 -7.72 -1.37
CA PHE A 37 1.13 -6.46 -2.12
C PHE A 37 0.13 -6.38 -3.27
N ILE A 38 -0.91 -7.23 -3.26
CA ILE A 38 -1.96 -7.22 -4.28
C ILE A 38 -2.95 -6.07 -3.99
N PRO A 39 -3.28 -5.21 -4.97
CA PRO A 39 -4.32 -4.19 -4.86
C PRO A 39 -5.70 -4.76 -4.56
N ASN A 40 -6.51 -4.01 -3.82
CA ASN A 40 -7.88 -4.40 -3.48
C ASN A 40 -8.75 -4.63 -4.71
N LYS A 41 -8.52 -3.88 -5.80
CA LYS A 41 -9.22 -4.08 -7.07
C LYS A 41 -9.06 -5.51 -7.61
N LEU A 42 -7.90 -6.14 -7.38
CA LEU A 42 -7.62 -7.51 -7.80
C LEU A 42 -8.04 -8.55 -6.76
N LEU A 43 -7.97 -8.23 -5.46
CA LEU A 43 -8.41 -9.14 -4.39
C LEU A 43 -9.93 -9.29 -4.33
N TYR A 44 -10.66 -8.23 -4.62
CA TYR A 44 -12.13 -8.18 -4.52
C TYR A 44 -12.76 -7.71 -5.85
N PRO A 45 -12.60 -8.46 -6.95
CA PRO A 45 -13.04 -8.04 -8.27
C PRO A 45 -14.57 -7.89 -8.38
N HIS A 46 -15.32 -8.53 -7.47
CA HIS A 46 -16.78 -8.46 -7.37
C HIS A 46 -17.31 -7.15 -6.75
N ILE A 47 -16.44 -6.37 -6.09
CA ILE A 47 -16.84 -5.09 -5.50
C ILE A 47 -16.80 -4.01 -6.59
N ASN A 48 -17.95 -3.35 -6.76
CA ASN A 48 -18.12 -2.24 -7.71
C ASN A 48 -17.55 -0.94 -7.13
N TYR A 49 -16.23 -0.77 -7.22
CA TYR A 49 -15.57 0.49 -6.91
C TYR A 49 -15.81 1.51 -8.03
N THR A 50 -16.23 2.73 -7.67
CA THR A 50 -16.55 3.81 -8.62
C THR A 50 -15.82 5.11 -8.26
N GLY A 51 -15.71 6.02 -9.22
CA GLY A 51 -15.13 7.35 -9.01
C GLY A 51 -13.68 7.29 -8.50
N GLU A 52 -13.33 8.20 -7.58
CA GLU A 52 -11.98 8.29 -7.01
C GLU A 52 -11.56 7.01 -6.28
N THR A 53 -12.52 6.32 -5.63
CA THR A 53 -12.25 5.06 -4.93
C THR A 53 -11.68 4.00 -5.86
N LEU A 54 -12.12 3.94 -7.11
CA LEU A 54 -11.60 2.98 -8.09
C LEU A 54 -10.09 3.16 -8.29
N CYS A 55 -9.61 4.40 -8.41
CA CYS A 55 -8.17 4.64 -8.54
C CYS A 55 -7.40 4.27 -7.27
N LEU A 56 -7.94 4.62 -6.09
CA LEU A 56 -7.31 4.31 -4.80
C LEU A 56 -7.15 2.79 -4.61
N VAL A 57 -8.14 1.99 -4.99
CA VAL A 57 -8.07 0.53 -4.85
C VAL A 57 -7.23 -0.18 -5.90
N CYS A 58 -6.79 0.54 -6.95
CA CYS A 58 -5.75 0.08 -7.86
C CYS A 58 -4.34 0.23 -7.25
N GLY A 59 -4.20 1.08 -6.24
CA GLY A 59 -3.02 1.14 -5.40
C GLY A 59 -3.15 0.26 -4.15
N ILE A 60 -2.10 0.28 -3.34
CA ILE A 60 -2.07 -0.38 -2.04
C ILE A 60 -1.83 0.62 -0.92
N SER A 61 -2.47 0.36 0.23
CA SER A 61 -2.33 1.20 1.43
C SER A 61 -0.99 0.97 2.13
N VAL A 62 -0.28 2.06 2.39
CA VAL A 62 0.89 2.11 3.28
C VAL A 62 0.78 3.35 4.19
N ASP A 63 1.60 3.43 5.21
CA ASP A 63 1.66 4.57 6.14
C ASP A 63 3.10 5.09 6.26
N LYS A 64 3.27 6.40 6.42
CA LYS A 64 4.59 7.03 6.62
C LYS A 64 5.19 6.78 7.99
N THR A 65 4.37 6.36 8.96
CA THR A 65 4.80 6.21 10.36
C THR A 65 4.31 4.89 10.94
N LEU A 66 5.11 4.32 11.84
CA LEU A 66 4.76 3.12 12.58
C LEU A 66 3.47 3.32 13.41
N GLU A 67 3.32 4.48 14.04
CA GLU A 67 2.12 4.79 14.83
C GLU A 67 0.87 4.97 13.94
N GLY A 68 1.03 5.50 12.72
CA GLY A 68 -0.04 5.56 11.72
C GLY A 68 -0.58 4.17 11.39
N ILE A 69 0.31 3.25 11.01
CA ILE A 69 -0.10 1.90 10.64
C ILE A 69 -0.67 1.11 11.82
N LYS A 70 -0.14 1.32 13.04
CA LYS A 70 -0.68 0.72 14.28
C LYS A 70 -2.10 1.21 14.56
N ARG A 71 -2.38 2.52 14.39
CA ARG A 71 -3.74 3.06 14.53
C ARG A 71 -4.69 2.45 13.50
N THR A 72 -4.27 2.35 12.24
CA THR A 72 -5.03 1.70 11.17
C THR A 72 -5.34 0.23 11.53
N ARG A 73 -4.33 -0.53 11.95
CA ARG A 73 -4.45 -1.92 12.39
C ARG A 73 -5.45 -2.09 13.55
N LYS A 74 -5.38 -1.21 14.56
CA LYS A 74 -6.27 -1.24 15.73
C LYS A 74 -7.72 -0.90 15.36
N ARG A 75 -7.90 0.10 14.48
CA ARG A 75 -9.20 0.63 14.06
C ARG A 75 -10.05 -0.43 13.34
N PHE A 76 -9.47 -1.16 12.39
CA PHE A 76 -10.21 -2.12 11.57
C PHE A 76 -10.06 -3.55 12.09
N ARG A 77 -11.18 -4.17 12.54
CA ARG A 77 -11.18 -5.51 13.12
C ARG A 77 -10.47 -6.56 12.26
N VAL A 78 -10.72 -6.53 10.94
CA VAL A 78 -10.14 -7.47 9.97
C VAL A 78 -8.63 -7.35 9.80
N LEU A 79 -8.03 -6.25 10.26
CA LEU A 79 -6.61 -5.98 10.12
C LEU A 79 -5.82 -6.31 11.39
N ARG A 80 -6.48 -6.54 12.54
CA ARG A 80 -5.82 -6.67 13.85
C ARG A 80 -4.79 -7.79 13.93
N ASN A 81 -4.97 -8.86 13.15
CA ASN A 81 -4.06 -10.01 13.11
C ASN A 81 -2.92 -9.85 12.10
N LYS A 82 -2.88 -8.76 11.33
CA LYS A 82 -1.81 -8.50 10.37
C LYS A 82 -0.53 -8.08 11.09
N LYS A 83 0.60 -8.50 10.55
CA LYS A 83 1.94 -8.04 10.96
C LYS A 83 2.23 -6.68 10.33
N ILE A 84 3.16 -5.92 10.90
CA ILE A 84 3.64 -4.67 10.32
C ILE A 84 5.00 -4.92 9.68
N ALA A 85 5.12 -4.62 8.39
CA ALA A 85 6.38 -4.62 7.66
C ALA A 85 6.82 -3.19 7.34
N VAL A 86 8.12 -2.94 7.38
CA VAL A 86 8.76 -1.67 6.98
C VAL A 86 9.55 -1.88 5.70
N GLY A 87 9.51 -0.89 4.81
CA GLY A 87 10.28 -0.87 3.57
C GLY A 87 10.56 0.55 3.12
N THR A 88 11.51 0.72 2.21
CA THR A 88 11.82 2.01 1.57
C THR A 88 11.42 1.94 0.11
N LEU A 89 10.43 2.76 -0.27
CA LEU A 89 10.04 2.95 -1.66
C LEU A 89 11.07 3.82 -2.36
N LYS A 90 11.38 3.48 -3.61
CA LYS A 90 12.23 4.24 -4.52
C LYS A 90 11.39 4.78 -5.67
N PRO A 91 11.87 5.80 -6.42
CA PRO A 91 11.16 6.32 -7.58
C PRO A 91 10.74 5.27 -8.62
N ASN A 92 11.50 4.19 -8.78
CA ASN A 92 11.18 3.13 -9.74
C ASN A 92 10.15 2.11 -9.23
N ASP A 93 9.79 2.16 -7.94
CA ASP A 93 8.83 1.23 -7.34
C ASP A 93 7.37 1.61 -7.64
N GLY A 94 7.14 2.83 -8.13
CA GLY A 94 5.85 3.32 -8.57
C GLY A 94 5.52 4.72 -8.04
N PHE A 95 4.25 5.07 -8.05
CA PHE A 95 3.77 6.40 -7.68
C PHE A 95 3.12 6.38 -6.30
N ILE A 96 3.27 7.48 -5.57
CA ILE A 96 2.69 7.67 -4.24
C ILE A 96 1.88 8.96 -4.16
N LEU A 97 0.86 8.96 -3.31
CA LEU A 97 0.12 10.15 -2.93
C LEU A 97 -0.38 9.98 -1.50
N GLU A 98 -0.22 11.02 -0.67
CA GLU A 98 -0.91 11.10 0.62
C GLU A 98 -2.42 11.13 0.42
N THR A 99 -3.11 10.17 1.03
CA THR A 99 -4.55 9.97 0.89
C THR A 99 -5.17 9.75 2.25
N GLY A 100 -6.46 10.04 2.44
CA GLY A 100 -7.15 9.81 3.71
C GLY A 100 -6.69 10.69 4.90
N GLY A 101 -5.79 11.64 4.66
CA GLY A 101 -5.25 12.57 5.66
C GLY A 101 -4.14 11.97 6.55
N GLY A 102 -3.28 12.85 7.09
CA GLY A 102 -2.23 12.47 8.03
C GLY A 102 -1.08 11.68 7.38
N THR A 103 -0.91 10.42 7.80
CA THR A 103 0.24 9.58 7.44
C THR A 103 -0.07 8.51 6.40
N HIS A 104 -1.33 8.31 6.04
CA HIS A 104 -1.74 7.31 5.06
C HIS A 104 -1.31 7.72 3.64
N VAL A 105 -0.82 6.75 2.89
CA VAL A 105 -0.34 6.91 1.54
C VAL A 105 -0.92 5.78 0.69
N THR A 106 -1.45 6.15 -0.48
CA THR A 106 -1.72 5.18 -1.54
C THR A 106 -0.47 5.05 -2.39
N TRP A 107 0.02 3.82 -2.55
CA TRP A 107 1.14 3.48 -3.42
C TRP A 107 0.63 2.65 -4.60
N TRP A 108 0.73 3.20 -5.82
CA TRP A 108 0.49 2.47 -7.05
C TRP A 108 1.79 1.77 -7.47
N VAL A 109 1.80 0.45 -7.32
CA VAL A 109 3.00 -0.39 -7.44
C VAL A 109 3.35 -0.63 -8.91
N GLN A 110 4.62 -0.38 -9.26
CA GLN A 110 5.17 -0.66 -10.58
C GLN A 110 6.28 -1.73 -10.56
N THR A 111 6.93 -1.91 -9.40
CA THR A 111 7.93 -2.97 -9.22
C THR A 111 7.28 -4.36 -9.26
N LYS A 112 7.97 -5.34 -9.86
CA LYS A 112 7.49 -6.73 -9.95
C LYS A 112 7.65 -7.49 -8.64
N THR A 113 8.56 -7.05 -7.77
CA THR A 113 8.93 -7.76 -6.54
C THR A 113 8.89 -6.82 -5.32
N PRO A 114 7.73 -6.19 -5.01
CA PRO A 114 7.63 -5.21 -3.94
C PRO A 114 8.04 -5.77 -2.57
N HIS A 115 7.75 -7.05 -2.33
CA HIS A 115 7.99 -7.73 -1.06
C HIS A 115 9.48 -7.81 -0.67
N ILE A 116 10.41 -7.82 -1.63
CA ILE A 116 11.86 -7.92 -1.35
C ILE A 116 12.39 -6.72 -0.58
N SER A 117 11.77 -5.55 -0.76
CA SER A 117 12.17 -4.31 -0.09
C SER A 117 11.57 -4.17 1.33
N PHE A 118 10.79 -5.15 1.79
CA PHE A 118 10.05 -5.10 3.06
C PHE A 118 10.49 -6.19 4.03
N LYS A 119 10.46 -5.86 5.32
CA LYS A 119 10.77 -6.77 6.42
C LYS A 119 9.84 -6.52 7.60
N VAL A 120 9.37 -7.59 8.24
CA VAL A 120 8.49 -7.48 9.42
C VAL A 120 9.24 -6.81 10.57
N VAL A 121 8.56 -5.89 11.25
CA VAL A 121 9.09 -5.19 12.43
C VAL A 121 8.71 -5.99 13.67
N ASN A 122 9.69 -6.36 14.49
CA ASN A 122 9.43 -6.93 15.81
C ASN A 122 8.87 -5.83 16.73
N GLU A 123 7.61 -5.98 17.14
CA GLU A 123 6.95 -5.03 18.04
C GLU A 123 7.23 -5.34 19.53
N ASP A 124 7.87 -6.46 19.82
CA ASP A 124 8.09 -6.99 21.18
C ASP A 124 9.44 -6.62 21.80
N ALA A 125 10.18 -5.67 21.23
CA ALA A 125 11.37 -5.12 21.88
C ALA A 125 10.93 -4.13 22.98
N LYS A 126 10.69 -4.66 24.18
CA LYS A 126 10.61 -3.91 25.42
C LYS A 126 11.71 -4.35 26.38
#